data_AF-B7TIV6-F1
#
_entry.id   AF-B7TIV6-F1
#
_cell.length_a   1.000
_cell.length_b   1.000
_cell.length_c   1.000
_cell.angle_alpha   90.00
_cell.angle_beta   90.00
_cell.angle_gamma   90.00
#
_symmetry.space_group_name_H-M   'P 1'
#
loop_
_entity.id
_entity.type
_entity.pdbx_description
1 polymer ?
#
loop_
_entity_poly.entity_id
_entity_poly.type
_entity_poly.pdbx_seq_one_letter_code
_entity_poly.pdbx_strand_id
1 'polypeptide(L)'
;EAHGTGTPAGDPIEAEAIANTFYGEDEQHDSPLHVGSVKTVLGHLEGAAGIAGLIKACLTVRYGSVPPNLHFETLNPSIESFYAHLQIPTACESWPNSLYSDVRRVSVNSFGFGGTNAHAIVESFGNGSETPVERPLITPPIFSAKSEASLINNVRSVAQALEAREDVDLEALARTLQRRSRFSYTYFVPALPRSQILERVRQDIEAKSIGTYSSGRRDGPTQSRLLGVFTGQGAQW
;
A
#
# COMPACT_ATOMS: atom_id res chain seq x y z
N GLU A 1 1.81 9.74 15.28
CA GLU A 1 0.70 8.81 15.52
C GLU A 1 0.66 8.47 17.00
N ALA A 2 -0.16 9.19 17.75
CA ALA A 2 -0.32 9.04 19.19
C ALA A 2 -1.11 7.77 19.53
N HIS A 3 -1.01 7.33 20.78
CA HIS A 3 -1.93 6.36 21.34
C HIS A 3 -3.36 6.95 21.36
N GLY A 4 -3.53 8.20 21.79
CA GLY A 4 -4.68 9.09 21.54
C GLY A 4 -6.02 8.36 21.59
N THR A 5 -6.42 7.93 22.78
CA THR A 5 -7.64 7.15 23.01
C THR A 5 -8.85 8.01 23.32
N GLY A 6 -8.69 9.33 23.43
CA GLY A 6 -9.79 10.24 23.77
C GLY A 6 -10.12 10.21 25.25
N THR A 7 -9.21 9.72 26.11
CA THR A 7 -9.51 9.59 27.54
C THR A 7 -9.17 10.89 28.27
N PRO A 8 -10.02 11.34 29.22
CA PRO A 8 -9.79 12.60 29.94
C PRO A 8 -8.44 12.66 30.67
N ALA A 9 -7.94 11.50 31.13
CA ALA A 9 -6.67 11.41 31.86
C ALA A 9 -5.49 11.05 30.93
N GLY A 10 -5.68 10.17 29.96
CA GLY A 10 -4.58 9.67 29.14
C GLY A 10 -4.08 10.66 28.10
N ASP A 11 -4.99 11.41 27.45
CA ASP A 11 -4.60 12.34 26.38
C ASP A 11 -3.72 13.49 26.91
N PRO A 12 -4.00 14.13 28.07
CA PRO A 12 -3.07 15.10 28.66
C PRO A 12 -1.69 14.53 28.99
N ILE A 13 -1.63 13.33 29.58
CA ILE A 13 -0.37 12.67 29.94
C ILE A 13 0.46 12.35 28.69
N GLU A 14 -0.19 11.87 27.63
CA GLU A 14 0.51 11.59 26.38
C GLU A 14 1.01 12.89 25.70
N ALA A 15 0.18 13.94 25.67
CA ALA A 15 0.57 15.22 25.08
C ALA A 15 1.77 15.84 25.82
N GLU A 16 1.75 15.83 27.16
CA GLU A 16 2.87 16.26 27.99
C GLU A 16 4.13 15.45 27.68
N ALA A 17 4.03 14.12 27.63
CA ALA A 17 5.17 13.26 27.35
C ALA A 17 5.77 13.52 25.96
N ILE A 18 4.94 13.76 24.94
CA ILE A 18 5.38 14.12 23.59
C ILE A 18 6.10 15.48 23.62
N ALA A 19 5.49 16.52 24.20
CA ALA A 19 6.07 17.86 24.25
C ALA A 19 7.43 17.85 24.97
N ASN A 20 7.49 17.27 26.16
CA ASN A 20 8.73 17.19 26.96
C ASN A 20 9.84 16.41 26.24
N THR A 21 9.50 15.38 25.46
CA THR A 21 10.51 14.56 24.78
C THR A 21 11.08 15.26 23.54
N PHE A 22 10.23 15.94 22.75
CA PHE A 22 10.65 16.52 21.47
C PHE A 22 11.12 17.97 21.57
N TYR A 23 10.62 18.73 22.54
CA TYR A 23 10.90 20.16 22.70
C TYR A 23 11.64 20.48 24.00
N GLY A 24 11.57 19.63 25.01
CA GLY A 24 12.20 19.88 26.31
C GLY A 24 11.69 21.18 26.94
N GLU A 25 12.58 21.94 27.57
CA GLU A 25 12.29 23.29 28.09
C GLU A 25 12.60 24.41 27.06
N ASP A 26 13.08 24.05 25.87
CA ASP A 26 13.57 25.02 24.87
C ASP A 26 12.45 25.36 23.88
N GLU A 27 11.80 26.50 24.11
CA GLU A 27 10.65 26.98 23.32
C GLU A 27 11.04 27.41 21.88
N GLN A 28 12.33 27.36 21.50
CA GLN A 28 12.86 27.89 20.24
C GLN A 28 12.75 26.95 19.03
N HIS A 29 11.68 26.16 18.92
CA HIS A 29 11.42 25.39 17.70
C HIS A 29 10.36 26.05 16.83
N ASP A 30 10.80 26.55 15.67
CA ASP A 30 9.97 27.24 14.67
C ASP A 30 8.93 26.33 13.95
N SER A 31 8.80 25.06 14.33
CA SER A 31 7.88 24.14 13.65
C SER A 31 7.18 23.19 14.63
N PRO A 32 5.84 23.23 14.71
CA PRO A 32 5.08 22.33 15.57
C PRO A 32 5.11 20.91 15.03
N LEU A 33 5.00 19.94 15.95
CA LEU A 33 4.91 18.53 15.64
C LEU A 33 3.45 18.19 15.34
N HIS A 34 3.17 17.62 14.17
CA HIS A 34 1.85 17.11 13.87
C HIS A 34 1.54 15.85 14.71
N VAL A 35 0.53 15.95 15.56
CA VAL A 35 0.04 14.87 16.41
C VAL A 35 -1.36 14.45 15.98
N GLY A 36 -1.55 13.15 15.79
CA GLY A 36 -2.86 12.59 15.50
C GLY A 36 -2.95 11.12 15.81
N SER A 37 -4.17 10.58 15.78
CA SER A 37 -4.48 9.18 16.13
C SER A 37 -5.41 8.58 15.08
N VAL A 38 -5.11 7.36 14.61
CA VAL A 38 -6.00 6.60 13.71
C VAL A 38 -7.33 6.25 14.40
N LYS A 39 -7.36 6.29 15.73
CA LYS A 39 -8.55 5.93 16.53
C LYS A 39 -9.70 6.91 16.33
N THR A 40 -9.42 8.16 15.92
CA THR A 40 -10.49 9.09 15.56
C THR A 40 -11.25 8.65 14.30
N VAL A 41 -10.64 7.80 13.46
CA VAL A 41 -11.22 7.34 12.18
C VAL A 41 -11.77 5.92 12.29
N LEU A 42 -11.02 5.01 12.90
CA LEU A 42 -11.34 3.59 12.95
C LEU A 42 -11.85 3.11 14.32
N GLY A 43 -11.89 4.01 15.31
CA GLY A 43 -12.08 3.63 16.71
C GLY A 43 -10.86 2.92 17.30
N HIS A 44 -10.96 2.53 18.56
CA HIS A 44 -9.89 1.78 19.23
C HIS A 44 -9.99 0.28 18.91
N LEU A 45 -9.12 -0.21 18.02
CA LEU A 45 -9.08 -1.63 17.62
C LEU A 45 -8.35 -2.56 18.61
N GLU A 46 -8.29 -2.18 19.90
CA GLU A 46 -7.61 -2.90 20.98
C GLU A 46 -6.24 -3.48 20.58
N GLY A 47 -6.09 -4.80 20.54
CA GLY A 47 -4.85 -5.50 20.18
C GLY A 47 -4.33 -5.17 18.78
N ALA A 48 -5.18 -4.67 17.88
CA ALA A 48 -4.81 -4.21 16.54
C ALA A 48 -4.59 -2.69 16.44
N ALA A 49 -4.72 -1.93 17.53
CA ALA A 49 -4.56 -0.48 17.50
C ALA A 49 -3.13 -0.05 17.09
N GLY A 50 -2.11 -0.76 17.55
CA GLY A 50 -0.71 -0.48 17.20
C GLY A 50 -0.43 -0.68 15.71
N ILE A 51 -0.89 -1.80 15.13
CA ILE A 51 -0.68 -2.07 13.70
C ILE A 51 -1.49 -1.12 12.81
N ALA A 52 -2.70 -0.70 13.23
CA ALA A 52 -3.45 0.32 12.52
C ALA A 52 -2.71 1.67 12.49
N GLY A 53 -2.14 2.09 13.62
CA GLY A 53 -1.30 3.28 13.70
C GLY A 53 -0.04 3.18 12.84
N LEU A 54 0.60 1.99 12.84
CA LEU A 54 1.76 1.73 11.99
C LEU A 54 1.42 1.81 10.49
N ILE A 55 0.28 1.26 10.07
CA ILE A 55 -0.19 1.35 8.69
C ILE A 55 -0.42 2.81 8.30
N LYS A 56 -1.11 3.60 9.15
CA LYS A 56 -1.29 5.04 8.93
C LYS A 56 0.06 5.73 8.76
N ALA A 57 1.00 5.52 9.68
CA ALA A 57 2.35 6.10 9.62
C ALA A 57 3.10 5.76 8.32
N CYS A 58 3.08 4.48 7.90
CA CYS A 58 3.68 4.04 6.64
C CYS A 58 3.07 4.74 5.41
N LEU A 59 1.75 4.92 5.38
CA LEU A 59 1.07 5.63 4.29
C LEU A 59 1.39 7.13 4.33
N THR A 60 1.46 7.75 5.51
CA THR A 60 1.83 9.15 5.71
C THR A 60 3.23 9.43 5.16
N VAL A 61 4.24 8.63 5.53
CA VAL A 61 5.62 8.83 5.00
C VAL A 61 5.73 8.49 3.51
N ARG A 62 4.97 7.51 3.01
CA ARG A 62 4.98 7.12 1.60
C ARG A 62 4.43 8.23 0.71
N TYR A 63 3.25 8.76 1.06
CA TYR A 63 2.57 9.77 0.25
C TYR A 63 3.02 11.19 0.56
N GLY A 64 3.66 11.43 1.71
CA GLY A 64 4.07 12.79 2.09
C GLY A 64 2.89 13.69 2.40
N SER A 65 1.90 13.13 3.07
CA SER A 65 0.69 13.84 3.46
C SER A 65 0.28 13.44 4.86
N VAL A 66 -0.07 14.41 5.70
CA VAL A 66 -0.54 14.21 7.07
C VAL A 66 -2.07 14.18 7.05
N PRO A 67 -2.71 13.02 7.31
CA PRO A 67 -4.17 12.92 7.30
C PRO A 67 -4.80 13.61 8.51
N PRO A 68 -6.07 14.05 8.39
CA PRO A 68 -6.78 14.74 9.47
C PRO A 68 -7.12 13.80 10.63
N ASN A 69 -7.32 14.41 11.80
CA ASN A 69 -8.01 13.83 12.94
C ASN A 69 -9.49 14.22 12.89
N LEU A 70 -10.36 13.24 13.02
CA LEU A 70 -11.80 13.49 13.05
C LEU A 70 -12.24 13.88 14.47
N HIS A 71 -13.38 14.58 14.56
CA HIS A 71 -14.02 14.98 15.83
C HIS A 71 -13.20 15.93 16.71
N PHE A 72 -12.13 16.54 16.18
CA PHE A 72 -11.38 17.58 16.88
C PHE A 72 -11.93 18.96 16.50
N GLU A 73 -12.71 19.55 17.40
CA GLU A 73 -13.29 20.90 17.23
C GLU A 73 -12.72 21.90 18.25
N THR A 74 -12.61 21.49 19.51
CA THR A 74 -12.14 22.33 20.62
C THR A 74 -11.00 21.62 21.32
N LEU A 75 -9.90 22.34 21.54
CA LEU A 75 -8.76 21.82 22.29
C LEU A 75 -9.16 21.56 23.75
N ASN A 76 -8.69 20.44 24.29
CA ASN A 76 -8.84 20.15 25.72
C ASN A 76 -8.00 21.15 26.53
N PRO A 77 -8.58 21.93 27.46
CA PRO A 77 -7.83 22.90 28.28
C PRO A 77 -6.64 22.29 29.04
N SER A 78 -6.72 21.01 29.40
CA SER A 78 -5.61 20.30 30.06
C SER A 78 -4.40 20.03 29.15
N ILE A 79 -4.49 20.34 27.85
CA ILE A 79 -3.43 20.17 26.84
C ILE A 79 -2.89 21.53 26.36
N GLU A 80 -3.56 22.63 26.71
CA GLU A 80 -3.29 23.96 26.15
C GLU A 80 -1.83 24.42 26.31
N SER A 81 -1.21 24.12 27.45
CA SER A 81 0.20 24.43 27.72
C SER A 81 1.19 23.73 26.78
N PHE A 82 0.81 22.60 26.19
CA PHE A 82 1.68 21.81 25.30
C PHE A 82 1.36 22.06 23.82
N TYR A 83 0.18 22.59 23.53
CA TYR A 83 -0.35 22.71 22.16
C TYR A 83 0.41 23.72 21.30
N ALA A 84 1.11 24.69 21.89
CA ALA A 84 1.99 25.61 21.16
C ALA A 84 3.04 24.86 20.31
N HIS A 85 3.43 23.65 20.72
CA HIS A 85 4.39 22.79 20.03
C HIS A 85 3.75 21.59 19.32
N LEU A 86 2.46 21.32 19.56
CA LEU A 86 1.75 20.15 19.04
C LEU A 86 0.56 20.57 18.20
N GLN A 87 0.64 20.39 16.88
CA GLN A 87 -0.46 20.71 15.97
C GLN A 87 -1.33 19.47 15.73
N ILE A 88 -2.65 19.56 15.91
CA ILE A 88 -3.59 18.50 15.56
C ILE A 88 -4.18 18.81 14.17
N PRO A 89 -3.77 18.10 13.09
CA PRO A 89 -4.31 18.36 11.75
C PRO A 89 -5.80 18.04 11.69
N THR A 90 -6.60 18.98 11.18
CA THR A 90 -8.05 18.87 10.93
C THR A 90 -8.40 18.74 9.45
N ALA A 91 -7.42 18.97 8.57
CA ALA A 91 -7.49 18.72 7.14
C ALA A 91 -6.29 17.85 6.70
N CYS A 92 -6.33 17.34 5.47
CA CYS A 92 -5.16 16.66 4.89
C CYS A 92 -4.11 17.72 4.52
N GLU A 93 -2.95 17.66 5.15
CA GLU A 93 -1.85 18.61 4.94
C GLU A 93 -0.71 17.95 4.16
N SER A 94 0.03 18.73 3.37
CA SER A 94 1.28 18.23 2.78
C SER A 94 2.33 18.03 3.86
N TRP A 95 3.29 17.13 3.63
CA TRP A 95 4.38 16.91 4.58
C TRP A 95 5.14 18.23 4.85
N PRO A 96 5.44 18.58 6.11
CA PRO A 96 6.13 19.82 6.45
C PRO A 96 7.50 19.91 5.75
N ASN A 97 7.80 21.07 5.15
CA ASN A 97 9.11 21.31 4.56
C ASN A 97 10.19 21.29 5.65
N SER A 98 11.23 20.48 5.47
CA SER A 98 12.36 20.41 6.39
C SER A 98 13.59 21.04 5.75
N LEU A 99 14.26 21.93 6.46
CA LEU A 99 15.52 22.55 6.02
C LEU A 99 16.72 21.62 6.17
N TYR A 100 16.58 20.50 6.89
CA TYR A 100 17.69 19.66 7.32
C TYR A 100 17.75 18.30 6.62
N SER A 101 16.61 17.75 6.20
CA SER A 101 16.54 16.42 5.59
C SER A 101 15.21 16.20 4.87
N ASP A 102 15.28 15.60 3.69
CA ASP A 102 14.11 15.14 2.92
C ASP A 102 13.53 13.82 3.47
N VAL A 103 14.15 13.23 4.50
CA VAL A 103 13.66 12.00 5.13
C VAL A 103 12.45 12.31 6.00
N ARG A 104 11.31 11.76 5.61
CA ARG A 104 10.04 11.88 6.34
C ARG A 104 10.01 10.84 7.45
N ARG A 105 9.72 11.26 8.68
CA ARG A 105 9.72 10.40 9.86
C ARG A 105 8.44 10.55 10.68
N VAL A 106 7.82 9.43 11.03
CA VAL A 106 6.63 9.38 11.90
C VAL A 106 6.90 8.47 13.08
N SER A 107 6.63 8.95 14.28
CA SER A 107 6.57 8.11 15.49
C SER A 107 5.16 7.54 15.70
N VAL A 108 5.10 6.30 16.18
CA VAL A 108 3.88 5.55 16.51
C VAL A 108 3.91 5.13 17.97
N ASN A 109 2.95 5.59 18.75
CA ASN A 109 2.74 5.22 20.15
C ASN A 109 1.61 4.20 20.30
N SER A 110 1.79 3.22 21.19
CA SER A 110 0.73 2.33 21.63
C SER A 110 0.94 1.93 23.10
N PHE A 111 0.00 2.31 23.95
CA PHE A 111 0.08 2.09 25.40
C PHE A 111 -1.01 1.09 25.83
N GLY A 112 -0.59 -0.08 26.30
CA GLY A 112 -1.51 -1.11 26.76
C GLY A 112 -2.03 -0.79 28.15
N PHE A 113 -3.31 -1.10 28.43
CA PHE A 113 -3.93 -0.87 29.74
C PHE A 113 -3.18 -1.53 30.90
N GLY A 114 -2.42 -2.61 30.63
CA GLY A 114 -1.56 -3.29 31.61
C GLY A 114 -0.23 -2.55 31.91
N GLY A 115 -0.02 -1.35 31.36
CA GLY A 115 1.16 -0.52 31.57
C GLY A 115 2.34 -0.80 30.61
N THR A 116 2.18 -1.72 29.66
CA THR A 116 3.20 -1.97 28.64
C THR A 116 3.12 -0.91 27.53
N ASN A 117 4.22 -0.20 27.30
CA ASN A 117 4.31 0.85 26.30
C ASN A 117 5.18 0.42 25.11
N ALA A 118 4.75 0.76 23.91
CA ALA A 118 5.53 0.58 22.68
C ALA A 118 5.62 1.90 21.91
N HIS A 119 6.83 2.19 21.42
CA HIS A 119 7.13 3.32 20.54
C HIS A 119 7.91 2.82 19.33
N ALA A 120 7.48 3.18 18.13
CA ALA A 120 8.16 2.85 16.88
C ALA A 120 8.40 4.11 16.05
N ILE A 121 9.55 4.17 15.40
CA ILE A 121 9.91 5.24 14.47
C ILE A 121 9.88 4.65 13.05
N VAL A 122 9.10 5.28 12.16
CA VAL A 122 8.96 4.91 10.76
C VAL A 122 9.58 5.99 9.90
N GLU A 123 10.45 5.60 8.97
CA GLU A 123 11.11 6.51 8.04
C GLU A 123 10.71 6.21 6.61
N SER A 124 10.63 7.24 5.78
CA SER A 124 10.49 7.07 4.33
C SER A 124 11.71 6.36 3.76
N PHE A 125 11.47 5.31 2.98
CA PHE A 125 12.52 4.68 2.18
C PHE A 125 12.90 5.62 1.02
N GLY A 126 14.20 5.76 0.76
CA GLY A 126 14.71 6.65 -0.28
C GLY A 126 14.09 6.37 -1.65
N ASN A 127 13.68 7.42 -2.35
CA ASN A 127 13.12 7.32 -3.69
C ASN A 127 14.27 7.07 -4.68
N GLY A 128 14.62 5.81 -4.92
CA GLY A 128 15.14 5.44 -6.23
C GLY A 128 14.02 5.67 -7.23
N SER A 129 13.97 6.84 -7.88
CA SER A 129 13.04 7.09 -8.97
C SER A 129 13.46 6.22 -10.15
N GLU A 130 13.02 4.97 -10.18
CA GLU A 130 13.02 4.23 -11.44
C GLU A 130 11.95 4.88 -12.32
N THR A 131 12.37 5.77 -13.21
CA THR A 131 11.53 6.22 -14.31
C THR A 131 11.05 4.98 -15.07
N PRO A 132 9.73 4.78 -15.23
CA PRO A 132 9.22 3.71 -16.05
C PRO A 132 9.81 3.85 -17.45
N VAL A 133 10.66 2.90 -17.85
CA VAL A 133 11.18 2.84 -19.21
C VAL A 133 10.16 2.03 -19.99
N GLU A 134 9.53 2.62 -21.00
CA GLU A 134 8.71 1.84 -21.94
C GLU A 134 9.57 0.76 -22.57
N ARG A 135 9.19 -0.50 -22.31
CA ARG A 135 9.83 -1.66 -22.90
C ARG A 135 8.77 -2.40 -23.70
N PRO A 136 9.15 -2.98 -24.87
CA PRO A 136 8.25 -3.88 -25.55
C PRO A 136 7.88 -5.00 -24.57
N LEU A 137 6.58 -5.29 -24.49
CA LEU A 137 6.09 -6.42 -23.72
C LEU A 137 6.61 -7.68 -24.41
N ILE A 138 7.58 -8.34 -23.79
CA ILE A 138 8.14 -9.62 -24.27
C ILE A 138 7.47 -10.76 -23.51
N THR A 139 7.05 -10.47 -22.29
CA THR A 139 6.54 -11.46 -21.35
C THR A 139 5.00 -11.40 -21.31
N PRO A 140 4.27 -12.49 -21.60
CA PRO A 140 2.82 -12.48 -21.46
C PRO A 140 2.41 -12.32 -19.98
N PRO A 141 1.41 -11.48 -19.66
CA PRO A 141 0.76 -11.48 -18.35
C PRO A 141 0.12 -12.84 -18.07
N ILE A 142 0.52 -13.48 -16.97
CA ILE A 142 0.01 -14.80 -16.56
C ILE A 142 -0.74 -14.67 -15.22
N PHE A 143 -2.00 -15.09 -15.23
CA PHE A 143 -2.87 -15.13 -14.07
C PHE A 143 -3.04 -16.57 -13.61
N SER A 144 -3.16 -16.76 -12.30
CA SER A 144 -3.60 -18.04 -11.77
C SER A 144 -4.43 -17.88 -10.50
N ALA A 145 -5.31 -18.84 -10.23
CA ALA A 145 -6.10 -18.87 -9.01
C ALA A 145 -6.50 -20.30 -8.60
N LYS A 146 -7.01 -20.43 -7.37
CA LYS A 146 -7.48 -21.72 -6.81
C LYS A 146 -8.87 -22.12 -7.32
N SER A 147 -9.61 -21.22 -7.97
CA SER A 147 -10.90 -21.49 -8.60
C SER A 147 -11.07 -20.64 -9.86
N GLU A 148 -11.89 -21.12 -10.79
CA GLU A 148 -12.26 -20.38 -12.01
C GLU A 148 -12.87 -19.00 -11.70
N ALA A 149 -13.81 -18.94 -10.75
CA ALA A 149 -14.40 -17.66 -10.32
C ALA A 149 -13.35 -16.67 -9.79
N SER A 150 -12.37 -17.16 -9.01
CA SER A 150 -11.28 -16.31 -8.51
C SER A 150 -10.35 -15.85 -9.64
N LEU A 151 -10.10 -16.71 -10.63
CA LEU A 151 -9.29 -16.36 -11.80
C LEU A 151 -9.95 -15.24 -12.59
N ILE A 152 -11.24 -15.38 -12.90
CA ILE A 152 -12.03 -14.37 -13.62
C ILE A 152 -12.05 -13.05 -12.84
N ASN A 153 -12.24 -13.09 -11.52
CA ASN A 153 -12.23 -11.89 -10.68
C ASN A 153 -10.86 -11.20 -10.68
N ASN A 154 -9.76 -11.95 -10.53
CA ASN A 154 -8.41 -11.39 -10.57
C ASN A 154 -8.10 -10.73 -11.93
N VAL A 155 -8.45 -11.39 -13.03
CA VAL A 155 -8.27 -10.86 -14.38
C VAL A 155 -9.07 -9.57 -14.56
N ARG A 156 -10.34 -9.56 -14.13
CA ARG A 156 -11.21 -8.38 -14.21
C ARG A 156 -10.67 -7.22 -13.37
N SER A 157 -10.23 -7.47 -12.14
CA SER A 157 -9.67 -6.43 -11.27
C SER A 157 -8.41 -5.81 -11.84
N VAL A 158 -7.53 -6.61 -12.45
CA VAL A 158 -6.32 -6.07 -13.11
C VAL A 158 -6.68 -5.31 -14.38
N ALA A 159 -7.65 -5.79 -15.18
CA ALA A 159 -8.12 -5.06 -16.36
C ALA A 159 -8.73 -3.69 -15.99
N GLN A 160 -9.58 -3.64 -14.96
CA GLN A 160 -10.13 -2.39 -14.43
C GLN A 160 -9.04 -1.43 -13.92
N ALA A 161 -8.02 -1.97 -13.24
CA ALA A 161 -6.89 -1.16 -12.78
C ALA A 161 -6.09 -0.59 -13.97
N LEU A 162 -5.90 -1.37 -15.05
CA LEU A 162 -5.27 -0.90 -16.27
C LEU A 162 -6.13 0.12 -17.04
N GLU A 163 -7.45 0.01 -17.00
CA GLU A 163 -8.33 1.03 -17.59
C GLU A 163 -8.22 2.37 -16.84
N ALA A 164 -8.10 2.33 -15.51
CA ALA A 164 -8.03 3.52 -14.67
C ALA A 164 -6.63 4.17 -14.60
N ARG A 165 -5.57 3.48 -15.03
CA ARG A 165 -4.17 3.89 -14.80
C ARG A 165 -3.30 3.68 -16.04
N GLU A 166 -3.18 4.71 -16.88
CA GLU A 166 -2.36 4.65 -18.10
C GLU A 166 -0.85 4.53 -17.81
N ASP A 167 -0.40 4.99 -16.65
CA ASP A 167 1.01 5.02 -16.21
C ASP A 167 1.58 3.65 -15.79
N VAL A 168 0.79 2.57 -15.87
CA VAL A 168 1.24 1.22 -15.53
C VAL A 168 2.13 0.64 -16.63
N ASP A 169 3.39 0.35 -16.29
CA ASP A 169 4.32 -0.44 -17.10
C ASP A 169 3.83 -1.90 -17.21
N LEU A 170 3.44 -2.29 -18.43
CA LEU A 170 2.89 -3.62 -18.73
C LEU A 170 3.93 -4.74 -18.58
N GLU A 171 5.21 -4.48 -18.84
CA GLU A 171 6.27 -5.49 -18.67
C GLU A 171 6.58 -5.69 -17.18
N ALA A 172 6.59 -4.61 -16.39
CA ALA A 172 6.68 -4.70 -14.94
C ALA A 172 5.46 -5.44 -14.33
N LEU A 173 4.27 -5.21 -14.87
CA LEU A 173 3.06 -5.96 -14.50
C LEU A 173 3.22 -7.46 -14.81
N ALA A 174 3.59 -7.81 -16.05
CA ALA A 174 3.78 -9.21 -16.46
C ALA A 174 4.84 -9.91 -15.58
N ARG A 175 5.97 -9.26 -15.32
CA ARG A 175 7.02 -9.78 -14.44
C ARG A 175 6.53 -9.98 -13.00
N THR A 176 5.77 -9.02 -12.48
CA THR A 176 5.16 -9.11 -11.15
C THR A 176 4.21 -10.29 -11.07
N LEU A 177 3.35 -10.47 -12.08
CA LEU A 177 2.41 -11.58 -12.17
C LEU A 177 3.13 -12.95 -12.21
N GLN A 178 4.24 -13.06 -12.94
CA GLN A 178 5.03 -14.29 -12.98
C GLN A 178 5.68 -14.67 -11.65
N ARG A 179 5.94 -13.69 -10.77
CA ARG A 179 6.48 -13.90 -9.42
C ARG A 179 5.40 -14.23 -8.38
N ARG A 180 4.12 -14.14 -8.73
CA ARG A 180 3.02 -14.58 -7.85
C ARG A 180 2.96 -16.09 -7.77
N SER A 181 2.34 -16.59 -6.71
CA SER A 181 2.02 -18.02 -6.55
C SER A 181 1.30 -18.54 -7.79
N ARG A 182 1.65 -19.76 -8.21
CA ARG A 182 1.02 -20.45 -9.33
C ARG A 182 0.00 -21.46 -8.83
N PHE A 183 -1.19 -21.44 -9.43
CA PHE A 183 -2.30 -22.33 -9.12
C PHE A 183 -2.81 -23.06 -10.37
N SER A 184 -3.74 -24.00 -10.19
CA SER A 184 -4.22 -24.92 -11.23
C SER A 184 -5.10 -24.28 -12.31
N TYR A 185 -5.83 -23.22 -11.97
CA TYR A 185 -6.58 -22.44 -12.95
C TYR A 185 -5.66 -21.33 -13.45
N THR A 186 -5.31 -21.37 -14.74
CA THR A 186 -4.37 -20.43 -15.35
C THR A 186 -4.99 -19.74 -16.56
N TYR A 187 -4.63 -18.49 -16.77
CA TYR A 187 -4.98 -17.72 -17.96
C TYR A 187 -3.79 -16.83 -18.33
N PHE A 188 -3.52 -16.68 -19.62
CA PHE A 188 -2.49 -15.77 -20.09
C PHE A 188 -3.04 -14.91 -21.22
N VAL A 189 -2.57 -13.67 -21.28
CA VAL A 189 -2.82 -12.78 -22.43
C VAL A 189 -1.54 -12.75 -23.26
N PRO A 190 -1.61 -12.88 -24.59
CA PRO A 190 -0.43 -12.71 -25.43
C PRO A 190 0.21 -11.32 -25.20
N ALA A 191 1.51 -11.24 -25.42
CA ALA A 191 2.23 -9.98 -25.31
C ALA A 191 1.80 -9.05 -26.47
N LEU A 192 0.84 -8.17 -26.18
CA LEU A 192 0.18 -7.28 -27.15
C LEU A 192 0.27 -5.82 -26.67
N PRO A 193 0.02 -4.85 -27.57
CA PRO A 193 -0.23 -3.47 -27.16
C PRO A 193 -1.37 -3.37 -26.15
N ARG A 194 -1.31 -2.35 -25.27
CA ARG A 194 -2.26 -2.13 -24.16
C ARG A 194 -3.73 -2.26 -24.56
N SER A 195 -4.14 -1.54 -25.62
CA SER A 195 -5.52 -1.53 -26.10
C SER A 195 -6.01 -2.92 -26.49
N GLN A 196 -5.13 -3.72 -27.10
CA GLN A 196 -5.43 -5.09 -27.50
C GLN A 196 -5.48 -6.06 -26.31
N ILE A 197 -4.69 -5.84 -25.26
CA ILE A 197 -4.80 -6.62 -24.01
C ILE A 197 -6.18 -6.45 -23.39
N LEU A 198 -6.64 -5.20 -23.22
CA LEU A 198 -7.93 -4.92 -22.60
C LEU A 198 -9.08 -5.49 -23.42
N GLU A 199 -9.04 -5.30 -24.74
CA GLU A 199 -10.04 -5.85 -25.66
C GLU A 199 -10.06 -7.38 -25.60
N ARG A 200 -8.88 -8.02 -25.63
CA ARG A 200 -8.77 -9.47 -25.54
C ARG A 200 -9.34 -10.02 -24.23
N VAL A 201 -9.04 -9.37 -23.11
CA VAL A 201 -9.58 -9.75 -21.80
C VAL A 201 -11.11 -9.66 -21.78
N ARG A 202 -11.69 -8.59 -22.34
CA ARG A 202 -13.16 -8.44 -22.42
C ARG A 202 -13.78 -9.56 -23.26
N GLN A 203 -13.25 -9.80 -24.44
CA GLN A 203 -13.70 -10.87 -25.33
C GLN A 203 -13.60 -12.23 -24.66
N ASP A 204 -12.50 -12.52 -23.96
CA ASP A 204 -12.30 -13.80 -23.29
C ASP A 204 -13.25 -13.99 -22.08
N ILE A 205 -13.56 -12.92 -21.34
CA ILE A 205 -14.58 -12.95 -20.28
C ILE A 205 -15.97 -13.21 -20.87
N GLU A 206 -16.36 -12.49 -21.93
CA GLU A 206 -17.68 -12.63 -22.57
C GLU A 206 -17.88 -14.01 -23.20
N ALA A 207 -16.85 -14.52 -23.87
CA ALA A 207 -16.84 -15.85 -24.47
C ALA A 207 -16.75 -16.99 -23.44
N LYS A 208 -16.56 -16.68 -22.15
CA LYS A 208 -16.29 -17.66 -21.08
C LYS A 208 -15.10 -18.57 -21.43
N SER A 209 -14.09 -18.01 -22.10
CA SER A 209 -12.86 -18.71 -22.50
C SER A 209 -11.76 -18.65 -21.43
N ILE A 210 -12.00 -17.91 -20.33
CA ILE A 210 -11.11 -17.86 -19.17
C ILE A 210 -11.37 -19.06 -18.28
N GLY A 211 -10.32 -19.85 -18.02
CA GLY A 211 -10.41 -21.05 -17.17
C GLY A 211 -10.68 -22.34 -17.94
N THR A 212 -10.93 -22.27 -19.26
CA THR A 212 -11.09 -23.45 -20.12
C THR A 212 -9.79 -24.22 -20.30
N TYR A 213 -8.64 -23.52 -20.24
CA TYR A 213 -7.34 -24.14 -20.02
C TYR A 213 -7.12 -24.38 -18.52
N SER A 214 -7.97 -25.22 -17.92
CA SER A 214 -7.49 -25.97 -16.77
C SER A 214 -6.36 -26.84 -17.34
N SER A 215 -5.10 -26.52 -17.02
CA SER A 215 -4.13 -27.60 -17.01
C SER A 215 -4.68 -28.56 -15.97
N GLY A 216 -5.45 -29.56 -16.43
CA GLY A 216 -6.23 -30.43 -15.56
C GLY A 216 -5.35 -30.81 -14.40
N ARG A 217 -5.86 -30.59 -13.18
CA ARG A 217 -5.20 -30.78 -11.89
C ARG A 217 -4.06 -31.81 -12.01
N ARG A 218 -2.82 -31.34 -12.27
CA ARG A 218 -1.67 -32.23 -12.30
C ARG A 218 -1.21 -32.37 -10.87
N ASP A 219 -1.78 -33.35 -10.19
CA ASP A 219 -1.25 -33.81 -8.92
C ASP A 219 0.16 -34.39 -9.21
N GLY A 220 1.19 -33.60 -8.91
CA GLY A 220 2.60 -34.02 -8.95
C GLY A 220 3.52 -33.24 -9.91
N PRO A 221 4.84 -33.20 -9.62
CA PRO A 221 5.83 -32.54 -10.45
C PRO A 221 6.12 -33.41 -11.68
N THR A 222 5.21 -33.42 -12.65
CA THR A 222 5.51 -33.98 -13.96
C THR A 222 6.14 -32.88 -14.79
N GLN A 223 7.48 -32.86 -14.85
CA GLN A 223 8.19 -32.17 -15.93
C GLN A 223 7.60 -32.70 -17.24
N SER A 224 6.78 -31.87 -17.90
CA SER A 224 6.33 -32.16 -19.26
C SER A 224 7.58 -32.37 -20.11
N ARG A 225 7.68 -33.55 -20.75
CA ARG A 225 8.73 -33.78 -21.74
C ARG A 225 8.43 -32.86 -22.92
N LEU A 226 9.39 -32.00 -23.23
CA LEU A 226 9.32 -31.08 -24.37
C LEU A 226 9.95 -31.77 -25.57
N LEU A 227 9.21 -31.82 -26.69
CA LEU A 227 9.72 -32.25 -27.99
C LEU A 227 9.75 -31.04 -28.91
N GLY A 228 10.95 -30.60 -29.30
CA GLY A 228 11.11 -29.58 -30.33
C GLY A 228 10.81 -30.15 -31.71
N VAL A 229 9.87 -29.56 -32.44
CA VAL A 229 9.53 -29.93 -33.81
C VAL A 229 10.08 -28.85 -34.75
N PHE A 230 10.85 -29.26 -35.75
CA PHE A 230 11.48 -28.37 -36.73
C PHE A 230 10.75 -28.46 -38.06
N THR A 231 10.31 -27.32 -38.59
CA THR A 231 9.61 -27.26 -39.86
C THR A 231 10.58 -27.50 -41.02
N GLY A 232 10.09 -28.18 -42.07
CA GLY A 232 10.84 -28.40 -43.31
C GLY A 232 10.74 -27.21 -44.27
N GLN A 233 11.32 -27.39 -45.46
CA GLN A 233 11.21 -26.43 -46.56
C GLN A 233 9.75 -26.26 -47.00
N GLY A 234 9.31 -25.01 -47.25
CA GLY A 234 7.94 -24.68 -47.68
C GLY A 234 7.08 -24.00 -46.59
N ALA A 235 7.58 -23.89 -45.36
CA ALA A 235 6.88 -23.25 -44.24
C ALA A 235 7.25 -21.76 -44.03
N GLN A 236 8.00 -21.16 -44.95
CA GLN A 236 8.34 -19.74 -44.92
C GLN A 236 7.12 -18.85 -45.18
N TRP A 237 7.07 -17.68 -44.54
CA TRP A 237 6.03 -16.64 -44.68
C TRP A 237 6.62 -15.35 -45.26
#